data_AF-A0A922A712-F1
#
_entry.id   AF-A0A922A712-F1
#
_cell.length_a   1.000
_cell.length_b   1.000
_cell.length_c   1.000
_cell.angle_alpha   90.00
_cell.angle_beta   90.00
_cell.angle_gamma   90.00
#
_symmetry.space_group_name_H-M   'P 1'
#
loop_
_entity.id
_entity.type
_entity.pdbx_description
1 polymer ?
#
loop_
_entity_poly.entity_id
_entity_poly.type
_entity_poly.pdbx_seq_one_letter_code
_entity_poly.pdbx_strand_id
1 'polypeptide(L)'
;MAKVVRGGGAEKKIMVAIDESENSHYALVWALDYLKESIKNSPLVIFMAQPPTKSNYTFAAPLGSARLYCPVSATPDFVTSDKENKKKLTLAFLEKAKEICSSRGDG
;
A
#
# COMPACT_ATOMS: atom_id res chain seq x y z
N MET A 1 37.34 -14.65 26.26
CA MET A 1 36.26 -13.86 25.64
C MET A 1 35.83 -14.56 24.36
N ALA A 2 34.58 -15.03 24.28
CA ALA A 2 34.07 -15.68 23.07
C ALA A 2 33.72 -14.62 22.02
N LYS A 3 34.32 -14.74 20.83
CA LYS A 3 34.00 -13.90 19.67
C LYS A 3 32.72 -14.44 19.03
N VAL A 4 31.61 -13.72 19.20
CA VAL A 4 30.40 -13.97 18.42
C VAL A 4 30.72 -13.60 16.97
N VAL A 5 30.95 -14.60 16.14
CA VAL A 5 30.94 -14.45 14.68
C VAL A 5 29.48 -14.21 14.30
N ARG A 6 29.15 -12.95 13.96
CA ARG A 6 27.91 -12.67 13.22
C ARG A 6 28.04 -13.42 11.89
N GLY A 7 27.23 -14.47 11.70
CA GLY A 7 27.12 -15.17 10.43
C GLY A 7 26.89 -14.15 9.31
N GLY A 8 27.52 -14.36 8.15
CA GLY A 8 27.48 -13.47 6.99
C GLY A 8 26.05 -13.00 6.73
N GLY A 9 25.78 -11.76 7.11
CA GLY A 9 24.43 -11.24 7.21
C GLY A 9 23.92 -10.91 5.82
N ALA A 10 22.98 -11.69 5.30
CA ALA A 10 22.22 -11.27 4.13
C ALA A 10 21.64 -9.87 4.39
N GLU A 11 21.83 -8.97 3.44
CA GLU A 11 21.28 -7.62 3.47
C GLU A 11 19.77 -7.68 3.78
N LYS A 12 19.36 -7.00 4.85
CA LYS A 12 17.98 -7.01 5.33
C LYS A 12 17.17 -6.01 4.51
N LYS A 13 16.31 -6.51 3.64
CA LYS A 13 15.34 -5.69 2.90
C LYS A 13 14.18 -5.29 3.82
N ILE A 14 13.84 -4.00 3.81
CA ILE A 14 12.74 -3.47 4.62
C ILE A 14 11.61 -3.06 3.68
N MET A 15 10.40 -3.51 4.02
CA MET A 15 9.19 -3.13 3.33
C MET A 15 8.17 -2.62 4.34
N VAL A 16 7.52 -1.50 4.04
CA VAL A 16 6.46 -0.91 4.86
C VAL A 16 5.19 -0.78 4.02
N ALA A 17 4.12 -1.40 4.49
CA ALA A 17 2.80 -1.25 3.90
C ALA A 17 2.11 0.00 4.49
N ILE A 18 1.61 0.87 3.63
CA ILE A 18 0.81 2.04 3.99
C ILE A 18 -0.63 1.80 3.58
N ASP A 19 -1.54 2.24 4.42
CA ASP A 19 -2.97 2.26 4.16
C ASP A 19 -3.55 3.64 4.53
N GLU A 20 -4.88 3.75 4.57
CA GLU A 20 -5.56 5.00 4.93
C GLU A 20 -5.45 5.34 6.42
N SER A 21 -4.95 4.43 7.25
CA SER A 21 -4.86 4.62 8.69
C SER A 21 -3.66 5.48 9.07
N GLU A 22 -3.80 6.31 10.10
CA GLU A 22 -2.67 7.02 10.69
C GLU A 22 -1.65 6.04 11.30
N ASN A 23 -2.10 4.86 11.74
CA ASN A 23 -1.23 3.80 12.28
C ASN A 23 -0.16 3.35 11.30
N SER A 24 -0.48 3.22 10.00
CA SER A 24 0.52 2.83 9.00
C SER A 24 1.57 3.92 8.76
N HIS A 25 1.18 5.20 8.89
CA HIS A 25 2.12 6.33 8.85
C HIS A 25 3.02 6.36 10.09
N TYR A 26 2.48 6.07 11.27
CA TYR A 26 3.30 5.90 12.49
C TYR A 26 4.27 4.73 12.35
N ALA A 27 3.86 3.62 11.72
CA ALA A 27 4.76 2.50 11.45
C ALA A 27 5.91 2.90 10.51
N LEU A 28 5.66 3.74 9.50
CA LEU A 28 6.70 4.31 8.65
C LEU A 28 7.67 5.19 9.44
N VAL A 29 7.14 6.11 10.25
CA VAL A 29 7.97 6.97 11.11
C VAL A 29 8.85 6.13 12.04
N TRP A 30 8.26 5.11 12.67
CA TRP A 30 9.00 4.19 13.53
C TRP A 30 10.09 3.44 12.77
N ALA A 31 9.78 2.92 11.58
CA ALA A 31 10.79 2.23 10.75
C ALA A 31 11.96 3.15 10.39
N LEU A 32 11.67 4.40 10.01
CA LEU A 32 12.69 5.41 9.71
C LEU A 32 13.52 5.79 10.95
N ASP A 33 12.92 5.81 12.14
CA ASP A 33 13.63 6.20 13.36
C ASP A 33 14.52 5.07 13.91
N TYR A 34 14.07 3.81 13.82
CA TYR A 34 14.70 2.67 14.49
C TYR A 34 15.42 1.68 13.58
N LEU A 35 15.13 1.67 12.27
CA LEU A 35 15.77 0.76 11.32
C LEU A 35 16.81 1.45 10.42
N LYS A 36 17.29 2.65 10.81
CA LYS A 36 18.24 3.48 10.05
C LYS A 36 19.44 2.70 9.51
N GLU A 37 20.08 1.89 10.36
CA GLU A 37 21.26 1.11 9.95
C GLU A 37 20.93 0.08 8.87
N SER A 38 19.74 -0.50 8.90
CA SER A 38 19.30 -1.45 7.86
C SER A 38 18.93 -0.74 6.57
N ILE A 39 18.27 0.43 6.66
CA ILE A 39 17.89 1.26 5.50
C ILE A 39 19.11 1.85 4.80
N LYS A 40 20.18 2.21 5.53
CA LYS A 40 21.43 2.68 4.92
C LYS A 40 22.09 1.65 3.99
N ASN A 41 21.92 0.37 4.30
CA ASN A 41 22.54 -0.72 3.57
C ASN A 41 21.57 -1.42 2.60
N SER A 42 20.30 -1.01 2.54
CA SER A 42 19.28 -1.67 1.72
C SER A 42 18.10 -0.75 1.42
N PRO A 43 17.51 -0.80 0.21
CA PRO A 43 16.40 0.06 -0.13
C PRO A 43 15.19 -0.20 0.76
N LEU A 44 14.58 0.89 1.27
CA LEU A 44 13.26 0.87 1.88
C LEU A 44 12.19 0.87 0.78
N VAL A 45 11.36 -0.16 0.74
CA VAL A 45 10.22 -0.22 -0.18
C VAL A 45 8.94 0.17 0.57
N ILE A 46 8.25 1.18 0.07
CA ILE A 46 6.96 1.63 0.60
C ILE A 46 5.90 1.33 -0.44
N PHE A 47 4.81 0.69 -0.03
CA PHE A 47 3.72 0.34 -0.93
C PHE A 47 2.37 0.44 -0.23
N MET A 48 1.32 0.67 -1.01
CA MET A 48 -0.06 0.58 -0.54
C MET A 48 -0.76 -0.56 -1.29
N ALA A 49 -1.28 -1.53 -0.55
CA ALA A 49 -2.02 -2.64 -1.14
C ALA A 49 -3.43 -2.17 -1.51
N GLN A 50 -3.77 -2.25 -2.79
CA GLN A 50 -5.11 -1.97 -3.27
C GLN A 50 -5.88 -3.28 -3.45
N PRO A 51 -7.08 -3.43 -2.84
CA PRO A 51 -7.90 -4.61 -3.08
C PRO A 51 -8.29 -4.67 -4.56
N PRO A 52 -8.36 -5.89 -5.15
CA PRO A 52 -8.74 -6.05 -6.55
C PRO A 52 -10.08 -5.36 -6.82
N THR A 53 -10.19 -4.71 -7.98
CA THR A 53 -11.45 -4.12 -8.42
C THR A 53 -12.50 -5.23 -8.50
N LYS A 54 -13.60 -5.09 -7.76
CA LYS A 54 -14.73 -6.02 -7.81
C LYS A 54 -15.46 -5.83 -9.15
N SER A 55 -14.88 -6.35 -10.24
CA SER A 55 -15.46 -6.26 -11.58
C SER A 55 -16.66 -7.18 -11.77
N ASN A 56 -16.77 -8.20 -10.94
CA ASN A 56 -17.80 -9.23 -11.04
C ASN A 56 -18.78 -9.06 -9.89
N TYR A 57 -19.69 -8.11 -10.01
CA TYR A 57 -20.95 -8.21 -9.26
C TYR A 57 -21.75 -9.36 -9.87
N THR A 58 -21.49 -10.58 -9.41
CA THR A 58 -22.26 -11.75 -9.82
C THR A 58 -23.64 -11.61 -9.20
N PHE A 59 -24.60 -11.13 -9.98
CA PHE A 59 -25.97 -11.10 -9.52
C PHE A 59 -26.54 -12.52 -9.58
N ALA A 60 -27.08 -13.00 -8.46
CA ALA A 60 -27.61 -14.36 -8.35
C ALA A 60 -28.91 -14.58 -9.16
N ALA A 61 -29.52 -13.52 -9.68
CA ALA A 61 -30.74 -13.62 -10.48
C ALA A 61 -30.50 -13.36 -11.98
N PRO A 62 -31.46 -13.73 -12.84
CA PRO A 62 -31.38 -13.46 -14.27
C PRO A 62 -31.07 -11.98 -14.55
N LEU A 63 -30.15 -11.72 -15.49
CA LEU A 63 -29.70 -10.38 -15.89
C LEU A 63 -30.87 -9.40 -16.14
N GLY A 64 -32.00 -9.91 -16.64
CA GLY A 64 -33.22 -9.12 -16.87
C GLY A 64 -33.90 -8.62 -15.59
N SER A 65 -34.02 -9.45 -14.56
CA SER A 65 -34.61 -9.07 -13.26
C SER A 65 -33.68 -8.21 -12.40
N ALA A 66 -32.36 -8.40 -12.54
CA ALA A 66 -31.34 -7.64 -11.83
C ALA A 66 -31.43 -6.13 -12.10
N ARG A 67 -31.57 -5.79 -13.38
CA ARG A 67 -31.58 -4.41 -13.86
C ARG A 67 -32.85 -3.64 -13.48
N LEU A 68 -33.93 -4.33 -13.14
CA LEU A 68 -35.19 -3.71 -12.72
C LEU A 68 -35.13 -3.14 -11.29
N TYR A 69 -34.35 -3.78 -10.40
CA TYR A 69 -34.27 -3.41 -8.99
C TYR A 69 -32.89 -2.88 -8.56
N CYS A 70 -31.86 -3.07 -9.39
CA CYS A 70 -30.52 -2.51 -9.18
C CYS A 70 -30.06 -1.81 -10.46
N PRO A 71 -30.04 -0.46 -10.50
CA PRO A 71 -29.43 0.27 -11.62
C PRO A 71 -27.91 0.08 -11.68
N VAL A 72 -27.30 -0.46 -10.62
CA VAL A 72 -25.88 -0.82 -10.54
C VAL A 72 -25.65 -2.16 -11.25
N SER A 73 -25.83 -2.17 -12.57
CA SER A 73 -24.95 -2.98 -13.40
C SER A 73 -23.53 -2.46 -13.14
N ALA A 74 -22.53 -3.32 -13.00
CA ALA A 74 -21.14 -2.90 -13.13
C ALA A 74 -20.94 -2.39 -14.57
N THR A 75 -21.39 -1.17 -14.85
CA THR A 75 -21.17 -0.52 -16.14
C THR A 75 -19.67 -0.31 -16.28
N PRO A 76 -19.12 -0.43 -17.50
CA PRO A 76 -17.70 -0.15 -17.73
C PRO A 76 -17.26 1.18 -17.11
N ASP A 77 -18.13 2.21 -17.17
CA ASP A 77 -17.89 3.54 -16.60
C ASP A 77 -17.78 3.57 -15.07
N PHE A 78 -18.54 2.73 -14.36
CA PHE A 78 -18.40 2.58 -12.91
C PHE A 78 -17.08 1.90 -12.54
N VAL A 79 -16.72 0.83 -13.27
CA VAL A 79 -15.47 0.10 -13.01
C VAL A 79 -14.24 0.95 -13.31
N THR A 80 -14.30 1.78 -14.36
CA THR A 80 -13.21 2.72 -14.70
C THR A 80 -13.08 3.82 -13.66
N SER A 81 -14.18 4.47 -13.26
CA SER A 81 -14.15 5.53 -12.24
C SER A 81 -13.68 5.01 -10.87
N ASP A 82 -14.11 3.83 -10.43
CA ASP A 82 -13.62 3.20 -9.21
C ASP A 82 -12.11 2.94 -9.25
N LYS A 83 -11.60 2.46 -10.39
CA LYS A 83 -10.17 2.22 -10.60
C LYS A 83 -9.36 3.52 -10.57
N GLU A 84 -9.87 4.58 -11.19
CA GLU A 84 -9.24 5.90 -11.20
C GLU A 84 -9.21 6.53 -9.81
N ASN A 85 -10.32 6.44 -9.06
CA ASN A 85 -10.40 6.92 -7.69
C ASN A 85 -9.38 6.22 -6.79
N LYS A 86 -9.30 4.88 -6.87
CA LYS A 86 -8.30 4.10 -6.11
C LYS A 86 -6.87 4.48 -6.47
N LYS A 87 -6.58 4.72 -7.75
CA LYS A 87 -5.26 5.20 -8.18
C LYS A 87 -4.94 6.56 -7.58
N LYS A 88 -5.86 7.51 -7.66
CA LYS A 88 -5.67 8.86 -7.10
C LYS A 88 -5.42 8.81 -5.59
N LEU A 89 -6.19 8.01 -4.88
CA LEU A 89 -6.02 7.79 -3.44
C LEU A 89 -4.64 7.17 -3.15
N THR A 90 -4.26 6.11 -3.87
CA THR A 90 -2.94 5.47 -3.73
C THR A 90 -1.79 6.45 -3.92
N LEU A 91 -1.87 7.30 -4.94
CA LEU A 91 -0.84 8.30 -5.22
C LEU A 91 -0.73 9.33 -4.10
N ALA A 92 -1.85 9.82 -3.56
CA ALA A 92 -1.84 10.78 -2.46
C ALA A 92 -1.18 10.21 -1.18
N PHE A 93 -1.46 8.94 -0.84
CA PHE A 93 -0.83 8.30 0.32
C PHE A 93 0.66 8.01 0.11
N LEU A 94 1.06 7.62 -1.10
CA LEU A 94 2.47 7.45 -1.43
C LEU A 94 3.23 8.79 -1.45
N GLU A 95 2.57 9.88 -1.84
CA GLU A 95 3.12 11.24 -1.76
C GLU A 95 3.33 11.67 -0.31
N LYS A 96 2.34 11.48 0.58
CA LYS A 96 2.50 11.70 2.03
C LYS A 96 3.65 10.86 2.61
N ALA A 97 3.76 9.59 2.20
CA ALA A 97 4.86 8.73 2.64
C ALA A 97 6.24 9.23 2.15
N LYS A 98 6.31 9.76 0.93
CA LYS A 98 7.52 10.39 0.37
C LYS A 98 7.91 11.63 1.18
N GLU A 99 6.96 12.49 1.53
CA GLU A 99 7.21 13.66 2.38
C GLU A 99 7.77 13.27 3.76
N ILE A 100 7.19 12.24 4.39
CA ILE A 100 7.70 11.68 5.65
C ILE A 100 9.15 11.23 5.49
N CYS A 101 9.47 10.52 4.40
CA CYS A 101 10.84 10.08 4.13
C CYS A 101 11.79 11.26 3.94
N SER A 102 11.42 12.27 3.15
CA SER A 102 12.25 13.46 2.94
C SER A 102 12.50 14.24 4.22
N SER A 103 11.53 14.31 5.13
CA SER A 103 11.68 15.01 6.42
C SER A 103 12.67 14.34 7.40
N ARG A 104 13.02 13.07 7.18
CA ARG A 104 13.80 12.23 8.12
C ARG A 104 15.00 11.53 7.48
N GLY A 105 15.14 11.64 6.15
CA GLY A 105 16.07 10.88 5.31
C GLY A 105 17.37 11.59 4.91
N ASP A 106 17.65 12.80 5.43
CA ASP A 106 18.92 13.50 5.19
C ASP A 106 20.08 12.90 6.01
N GLY A 107 20.49 11.68 5.67
CA GLY A 107 21.65 11.02 6.26
C GLY A 107 22.32 10.03 5.32
#